data_AF-A0ABD1K4J2-F1
#
_entry.id   AF-A0ABD1K4J2-F1
#
_cell.length_a   1.000
_cell.length_b   1.000
_cell.length_c   1.000
_cell.angle_alpha   90.00
_cell.angle_beta   90.00
_cell.angle_gamma   90.00
#
_symmetry.space_group_name_H-M   'P 1'
#
loop_
_entity.id
_entity.type
_entity.pdbx_description
1 polymer ?
#
loop_
_entity_poly.entity_id
_entity_poly.type
_entity_poly.pdbx_seq_one_letter_code
_entity_poly.pdbx_strand_id
1 'polypeptide(L)'
;MKRMLGSIHNIFLKVVLFPRTFRKRGPKPLASEVLTCHLTQRKLPPWTSFCVRYSSIHNDQFGRSNFNWRVQGANYHILRTGCFPFIKYHCTKAPPQNLDFEDIFFGTLKVINLGIPCLAYGIGSRMMISASETVQTTAGPVTVYFLYKEQEGAQY
;
A
#
# COMPACT_ATOMS: atom_id res chain seq x y z
N MET A 1 -30.19 39.74 5.64
CA MET A 1 -28.80 39.82 6.15
C MET A 1 -28.35 38.60 6.97
N LYS A 2 -29.07 38.16 8.01
CA LYS A 2 -28.63 37.04 8.90
C LYS A 2 -28.38 35.70 8.18
N ARG A 3 -29.17 35.37 7.15
CA ARG A 3 -29.04 34.13 6.36
C ARG A 3 -27.77 34.10 5.48
N MET A 4 -27.31 35.26 5.02
CA MET A 4 -26.08 35.38 4.22
C MET A 4 -24.84 35.25 5.11
N LEU A 5 -24.86 35.88 6.29
CA LEU A 5 -23.75 35.82 7.25
C LEU A 5 -23.52 34.39 7.76
N GLY A 6 -24.58 33.63 8.02
CA GLY A 6 -24.49 32.21 8.41
C GLY A 6 -23.96 31.29 7.31
N SER A 7 -24.22 31.62 6.04
CA SER A 7 -23.68 30.86 4.90
C SER A 7 -22.19 31.14 4.70
N ILE A 8 -21.76 32.39 4.84
CA ILE A 8 -20.34 32.79 4.76
C ILE A 8 -19.55 32.15 5.91
N HIS A 9 -20.11 32.16 7.13
CA HIS A 9 -19.51 31.51 8.29
C HIS A 9 -19.33 30.00 8.11
N ASN A 10 -20.33 29.30 7.56
CA ASN A 10 -20.23 27.87 7.27
C ASN A 10 -19.17 27.54 6.20
N ILE A 11 -19.04 28.38 5.16
CA ILE A 11 -18.00 28.22 4.14
C ILE A 11 -16.62 28.44 4.75
N PHE A 12 -16.46 29.50 5.54
CA PHE A 12 -15.20 29.80 6.25
C PHE A 12 -14.80 28.65 7.19
N LEU A 13 -15.73 28.13 8.00
CA LEU A 13 -15.48 26.97 8.85
C LEU A 13 -15.09 25.73 8.05
N LYS A 14 -15.75 25.44 6.93
CA LYS A 14 -15.37 24.29 6.06
C LYS A 14 -13.98 24.45 5.46
N VAL A 15 -13.59 25.66 5.06
CA VAL A 15 -12.27 25.94 4.47
C VAL A 15 -11.15 25.90 5.52
N VAL A 16 -11.39 26.46 6.71
CA VAL A 16 -10.40 26.55 7.79
C VAL A 16 -10.25 25.23 8.55
N LEU A 17 -11.36 24.53 8.84
CA LEU A 17 -11.34 23.28 9.60
C LEU A 17 -11.08 22.05 8.71
N PHE A 18 -11.45 22.13 7.42
CA PHE A 18 -11.21 21.05 6.45
C PHE A 18 -10.48 21.56 5.19
N PRO A 19 -9.27 22.12 5.31
CA PRO A 19 -8.52 22.63 4.16
C PRO A 19 -8.18 21.53 3.14
N ARG A 20 -8.23 20.26 3.56
CA ARG A 20 -7.97 19.09 2.71
C ARG A 20 -9.15 18.66 1.83
N THR A 21 -10.38 19.12 2.08
CA THR A 21 -11.53 18.71 1.24
C THR A 21 -11.46 19.26 -0.18
N PHE A 22 -10.69 20.33 -0.42
CA PHE A 22 -10.52 20.94 -1.75
C PHE A 22 -9.25 20.51 -2.48
N ARG A 23 -8.40 19.66 -1.90
CA ARG A 23 -7.27 19.10 -2.64
C ARG A 23 -7.81 18.09 -3.63
N LYS A 24 -7.95 18.48 -4.91
CA LYS A 24 -8.13 17.55 -6.02
C LYS A 24 -7.07 16.47 -5.87
N ARG A 25 -7.49 15.27 -5.49
CA ARG A 25 -6.61 14.11 -5.51
C ARG A 25 -6.34 13.88 -7.00
N GLY A 26 -5.09 14.10 -7.42
CA GLY A 26 -4.66 13.71 -8.76
C GLY A 26 -4.92 12.21 -9.00
N PRO A 27 -4.74 11.73 -10.23
CA PRO A 27 -4.84 10.31 -10.51
C PRO A 27 -3.93 9.54 -9.54
N LYS A 28 -4.42 8.41 -9.03
CA LYS A 28 -3.62 7.53 -8.18
C LYS A 28 -3.12 6.36 -9.03
N PRO A 29 -1.86 5.94 -8.88
CA PRO A 29 -1.37 4.77 -9.58
C PRO A 29 -2.03 3.50 -9.04
N LEU A 30 -1.93 2.44 -9.82
CA LEU A 30 -2.37 1.11 -9.39
C LEU A 30 -1.41 0.54 -8.34
N ALA A 31 -1.89 -0.34 -7.49
CA ALA A 31 -1.05 -1.02 -6.50
C ALA A 31 -0.02 -1.91 -7.19
N SER A 32 -0.42 -2.58 -8.28
CA SER A 32 0.45 -3.33 -9.18
C SER A 32 1.58 -2.49 -9.78
N GLU A 33 1.29 -1.25 -10.17
CA GLU A 33 2.27 -0.32 -10.71
C GLU A 33 3.29 0.08 -9.65
N VAL A 34 2.83 0.47 -8.45
CA VAL A 34 3.73 0.78 -7.33
C VAL A 34 4.63 -0.41 -7.00
N LEU A 35 4.08 -1.63 -6.96
CA LEU A 35 4.86 -2.85 -6.75
C LEU A 35 5.93 -3.03 -7.83
N THR A 36 5.57 -2.87 -9.11
CA THR A 36 6.47 -3.04 -10.25
C THR A 36 7.58 -1.99 -10.25
N CYS A 37 7.22 -0.71 -10.05
CA CYS A 37 8.17 0.39 -9.98
C CYS A 37 9.10 0.24 -8.77
N HIS A 38 8.59 -0.17 -7.61
CA HIS A 38 9.40 -0.43 -6.40
C HIS A 38 10.48 -1.48 -6.66
N LEU A 39 10.08 -2.65 -7.16
CA LEU A 39 11.01 -3.76 -7.46
C LEU A 39 12.04 -3.36 -8.53
N THR A 40 11.60 -2.63 -9.55
CA THR A 40 12.47 -2.15 -10.63
C THR A 40 13.48 -1.13 -10.11
N GLN A 41 13.04 -0.12 -9.35
CA GLN A 41 13.90 0.93 -8.80
C GLN A 41 14.97 0.37 -7.86
N ARG A 42 14.65 -0.69 -7.11
CA ARG A 42 15.59 -1.38 -6.24
C ARG A 42 16.44 -2.43 -6.96
N LYS A 43 16.46 -2.41 -8.30
CA LYS A 43 17.26 -3.30 -9.15
C LYS A 43 16.99 -4.78 -8.89
N LEU A 44 15.71 -5.14 -8.73
CA LEU A 44 15.24 -6.51 -8.57
C LEU A 44 15.91 -7.22 -7.37
N PRO A 45 15.73 -6.70 -6.14
CA PRO A 45 16.36 -7.26 -4.95
C PRO A 45 15.90 -8.71 -4.71
N PRO A 46 16.70 -9.56 -4.06
CA PRO A 46 16.27 -10.92 -3.72
C PRO A 46 15.06 -10.92 -2.77
N TRP A 47 14.96 -9.93 -1.88
CA TRP A 47 13.83 -9.76 -0.96
C TRP A 47 13.54 -8.28 -0.68
N THR A 48 12.28 -7.92 -0.42
CA THR A 48 11.89 -6.60 0.13
C THR A 48 10.47 -6.63 0.74
N SER A 49 10.21 -5.77 1.73
CA SER A 49 8.99 -5.75 2.52
C SER A 49 8.53 -4.34 2.89
N PHE A 50 7.56 -3.80 2.14
CA PHE A 50 7.11 -2.41 2.28
C PHE A 50 5.60 -2.29 2.50
N CYS A 51 5.18 -1.13 2.99
CA CYS A 51 3.80 -0.71 3.17
C CYS A 51 3.49 0.44 2.22
N VAL A 52 2.30 0.45 1.60
CA VAL A 52 1.78 1.59 0.85
C VAL A 52 0.43 2.01 1.41
N ARG A 53 0.17 3.32 1.52
CA ARG A 53 -1.12 3.80 2.06
C ARG A 53 -2.25 3.57 1.05
N TYR A 54 -3.38 3.06 1.51
CA TYR A 54 -4.62 2.99 0.70
C TYR A 54 -5.00 4.35 0.11
N SER A 55 -4.72 5.45 0.82
CA SER A 55 -5.03 6.79 0.35
C SER A 55 -4.23 7.22 -0.88
N SER A 56 -3.12 6.56 -1.19
CA SER A 56 -2.16 6.97 -2.23
C SER A 56 -2.27 6.16 -3.52
N ILE A 57 -3.07 5.09 -3.55
CA ILE A 57 -3.17 4.15 -4.68
C ILE A 57 -4.62 3.74 -4.97
N HIS A 58 -4.84 3.13 -6.13
CA HIS A 58 -6.00 2.27 -6.40
C HIS A 58 -5.61 0.81 -6.19
N ASN A 59 -6.38 0.09 -5.37
CA ASN A 59 -6.09 -1.30 -5.03
C ASN A 59 -6.70 -2.28 -6.07
N ASP A 60 -6.03 -2.41 -7.21
CA ASP A 60 -6.38 -3.33 -8.30
C ASP A 60 -6.07 -4.80 -8.01
N GLN A 61 -5.31 -5.07 -6.95
CA GLN A 61 -4.97 -6.42 -6.51
C GLN A 61 -5.90 -6.90 -5.38
N PHE A 62 -6.98 -6.20 -5.04
CA PHE A 62 -7.87 -6.54 -3.91
C PHE A 62 -8.33 -8.01 -3.96
N GLY A 63 -8.45 -8.64 -2.78
CA GLY A 63 -8.76 -10.07 -2.65
C GLY A 63 -7.54 -10.99 -2.74
N ARG A 64 -6.47 -10.60 -3.44
CA ARG A 64 -5.25 -11.39 -3.56
C ARG A 64 -4.36 -11.25 -2.32
N SER A 65 -3.85 -12.38 -1.86
CA SER A 65 -3.03 -12.59 -0.67
C SER A 65 -1.67 -13.20 -1.00
N ASN A 66 -1.60 -14.20 -1.88
CA ASN A 66 -0.36 -14.84 -2.29
C ASN A 66 -0.35 -15.09 -3.80
N PHE A 67 0.64 -14.58 -4.52
CA PHE A 67 0.68 -14.75 -5.97
C PHE A 67 2.05 -14.49 -6.60
N ASN A 68 2.22 -14.97 -7.84
CA ASN A 68 3.36 -14.66 -8.68
C ASN A 68 3.24 -13.25 -9.29
N TRP A 69 4.33 -12.50 -9.24
CA TRP A 69 4.47 -11.21 -9.90
C TRP A 69 5.72 -11.19 -10.76
N ARG A 70 5.54 -11.06 -12.07
CA ARG A 70 6.64 -11.00 -13.03
C ARG A 70 7.04 -9.55 -13.28
N VAL A 71 8.33 -9.26 -13.19
CA VAL A 71 8.90 -7.93 -13.45
C VAL A 71 10.29 -8.11 -14.08
N GLN A 72 10.48 -7.54 -15.27
CA GLN A 72 11.76 -7.52 -15.99
C GLN A 72 12.48 -8.89 -16.06
N GLY A 73 11.76 -9.95 -16.41
CA GLY A 73 12.32 -11.30 -16.51
C GLY A 73 12.53 -12.04 -15.18
N ALA A 74 12.37 -11.37 -14.04
CA ALA A 74 12.32 -12.00 -12.73
C ALA A 74 10.88 -12.31 -12.31
N ASN A 75 10.73 -13.31 -11.43
CA ASN A 75 9.47 -13.61 -10.76
C ASN A 75 9.63 -13.41 -9.25
N TYR A 76 8.57 -12.88 -8.64
CA TYR A 76 8.45 -12.72 -7.20
C TYR A 76 7.23 -13.47 -6.70
N HIS A 77 7.38 -14.16 -5.58
CA HIS A 77 6.24 -14.55 -4.76
C HIS A 77 5.87 -13.35 -3.89
N ILE A 78 4.64 -12.89 -4.05
CA ILE A 78 4.09 -11.75 -3.34
C ILE A 78 3.15 -12.27 -2.28
N LEU A 79 3.56 -12.15 -1.02
CA LEU A 79 2.64 -12.26 0.11
C LEU A 79 2.18 -10.84 0.48
N ARG A 80 0.89 -10.57 0.35
CA ARG A 80 0.30 -9.28 0.69
C ARG A 80 -0.87 -9.39 1.64
N THR A 81 -1.04 -8.35 2.42
CA THR A 81 -2.24 -8.19 3.23
C THR A 81 -2.66 -6.73 3.30
N GLY A 82 -3.97 -6.52 3.28
CA GLY A 82 -4.51 -5.24 3.70
C GLY A 82 -4.32 -5.09 5.20
N CYS A 83 -3.72 -3.99 5.66
CA CYS A 83 -3.51 -3.70 7.06
C CYS A 83 -3.78 -2.21 7.31
N PHE A 84 -5.06 -1.85 7.39
CA PHE A 84 -5.50 -0.45 7.36
C PHE A 84 -4.74 0.42 8.39
N PRO A 85 -4.14 1.56 7.96
CA PRO A 85 -4.39 2.31 6.71
C PRO A 85 -3.47 1.95 5.52
N PHE A 86 -2.75 0.82 5.58
CA PHE A 86 -1.78 0.40 4.58
C PHE A 86 -2.17 -0.90 3.87
N ILE A 87 -1.47 -1.18 2.77
CA ILE A 87 -1.31 -2.53 2.22
C ILE A 87 0.16 -2.89 2.44
N LYS A 88 0.40 -4.03 3.09
CA LYS A 88 1.74 -4.59 3.27
C LYS A 88 2.05 -5.56 2.14
N TYR A 89 3.26 -5.46 1.63
CA TYR A 89 3.85 -6.38 0.66
C TYR A 89 5.09 -7.04 1.29
N HIS A 90 5.24 -8.33 1.04
CA HIS A 90 6.48 -9.09 1.18
C HIS A 90 6.76 -9.71 -0.17
N CYS A 91 7.92 -9.40 -0.73
CA CYS A 91 8.31 -9.79 -2.07
C CYS A 91 9.57 -10.63 -1.96
N THR A 92 9.49 -11.89 -2.39
CA THR A 92 10.65 -12.80 -2.42
C THR A 92 10.89 -13.24 -3.84
N LYS A 93 12.11 -13.04 -4.35
CA LYS A 93 12.49 -13.42 -5.71
C LYS A 93 12.61 -14.94 -5.77
N ALA A 94 11.81 -15.58 -6.61
CA ALA A 94 11.73 -17.03 -6.70
C ALA A 94 11.14 -17.48 -8.03
N PRO A 95 11.45 -18.71 -8.51
CA PRO A 95 10.81 -19.27 -9.70
C PRO A 95 9.29 -19.28 -9.60
N PRO A 96 8.54 -19.13 -10.70
CA PRO A 96 7.09 -19.24 -10.66
C PRO A 96 6.61 -20.58 -10.07
N GLN A 97 5.63 -20.54 -9.17
CA GLN A 97 5.03 -21.73 -8.56
C GLN A 97 3.50 -21.62 -8.49
N ASN A 98 2.78 -22.73 -8.34
CA ASN A 98 1.35 -22.65 -8.05
C ASN A 98 1.17 -22.13 -6.60
N LEU A 99 0.44 -21.03 -6.43
CA LEU A 99 0.20 -20.35 -5.15
C LEU A 99 -1.30 -20.26 -4.80
N ASP A 100 -2.16 -20.92 -5.59
CA ASP A 100 -3.61 -20.74 -5.51
C ASP A 100 -4.16 -21.24 -4.17
N PHE A 101 -3.60 -22.34 -3.64
CA PHE A 101 -4.00 -22.89 -2.36
C PHE A 101 -3.68 -21.90 -1.22
N GLU A 102 -2.47 -21.35 -1.19
CA GLU A 102 -2.06 -20.36 -0.20
C GLU A 102 -2.86 -19.07 -0.33
N ASP A 103 -3.16 -18.62 -1.55
CA ASP A 103 -3.96 -17.43 -1.80
C ASP A 103 -5.37 -17.56 -1.19
N ILE A 104 -6.03 -18.69 -1.48
CA ILE A 104 -7.34 -19.03 -0.93
C ILE A 104 -7.26 -19.17 0.58
N PHE A 105 -6.29 -19.92 1.09
CA PHE A 105 -6.11 -20.16 2.53
C PHE A 105 -5.99 -18.84 3.31
N PHE A 106 -5.10 -17.94 2.89
CA PHE A 106 -4.96 -16.63 3.54
C PHE A 106 -6.20 -15.75 3.36
N GLY A 107 -6.88 -15.82 2.22
CA GLY A 107 -8.16 -15.15 2.00
C GLY A 107 -9.24 -15.62 2.98
N THR A 108 -9.43 -16.93 3.09
CA THR A 108 -10.39 -17.56 4.01
C THR A 108 -10.08 -17.24 5.46
N LEU A 109 -8.80 -17.27 5.87
CA LEU A 109 -8.41 -16.88 7.23
C LEU A 109 -8.81 -15.44 7.55
N LYS A 110 -8.64 -14.50 6.61
CA LYS A 110 -9.05 -13.10 6.82
C LYS A 110 -10.55 -12.98 7.00
N VAL A 111 -11.34 -13.75 6.25
CA VAL A 111 -12.81 -13.78 6.36
C VAL A 111 -13.25 -14.37 7.70
N ILE A 112 -12.74 -15.54 8.08
CA ILE A 112 -13.08 -16.20 9.35
C ILE A 112 -12.76 -15.29 10.55
N ASN A 113 -11.64 -14.55 10.49
CA ASN A 113 -11.22 -13.65 11.54
C ASN A 113 -11.80 -12.22 11.42
N LEU A 114 -12.77 -12.00 10.52
CA LEU A 114 -13.41 -10.70 10.25
C LEU A 114 -12.41 -9.55 10.01
N GLY A 115 -11.21 -9.86 9.49
CA GLY A 115 -10.14 -8.91 9.28
C GLY A 115 -9.55 -8.28 10.55
N ILE A 116 -9.89 -8.75 11.76
CA ILE A 116 -9.39 -8.18 13.03
C ILE A 116 -7.84 -8.23 13.10
N PRO A 117 -7.17 -9.37 12.77
CA PRO A 117 -5.71 -9.41 12.75
C PRO A 117 -5.10 -8.43 11.76
N CYS A 118 -5.76 -8.20 10.62
CA CYS A 118 -5.32 -7.25 9.60
C CYS A 118 -5.36 -5.81 10.13
N LEU A 119 -6.41 -5.44 10.87
CA LEU A 119 -6.52 -4.12 11.49
C LEU A 119 -5.46 -3.93 12.58
N ALA A 120 -5.30 -4.91 13.48
CA ALA A 120 -4.28 -4.87 14.53
C ALA A 120 -2.87 -4.71 13.93
N TYR A 121 -2.58 -5.46 12.86
CA TYR A 121 -1.30 -5.35 12.15
C TYR A 121 -1.11 -3.98 11.48
N GLY A 122 -2.18 -3.36 10.99
CA GLY A 122 -2.13 -1.99 10.44
C GLY A 122 -1.81 -0.93 11.49
N ILE A 123 -2.39 -1.05 12.69
CA ILE A 123 -2.10 -0.20 13.84
C ILE A 123 -0.63 -0.39 14.27
N GLY A 124 -0.19 -1.65 14.43
CA GLY A 124 1.20 -1.96 14.79
C GLY A 124 2.20 -1.45 13.75
N SER A 125 1.92 -1.64 12.46
CA SER A 125 2.72 -1.09 11.36
C SER A 125 2.83 0.43 11.44
N ARG A 126 1.73 1.13 11.75
CA ARG A 126 1.76 2.60 11.92
C ARG A 126 2.72 3.04 13.03
N MET A 127 2.80 2.29 14.12
CA MET A 127 3.69 2.59 15.26
C MET A 127 5.15 2.27 14.95
N MET A 128 5.40 1.25 14.12
CA MET A 128 6.74 0.74 13.87
C MET A 128 7.42 1.33 12.63
N ILE A 129 6.72 1.99 11.72
CA ILE A 129 7.34 2.59 10.52
C ILE A 129 8.49 3.52 10.92
N SER A 130 9.70 3.18 10.46
CA SER A 130 10.94 3.90 10.76
C SER A 130 11.64 4.45 9.53
N ALA A 131 11.32 3.95 8.34
CA ALA A 131 11.89 4.41 7.08
C ALA A 131 10.81 4.56 6.00
N SER A 132 11.12 5.37 4.99
CA SER A 132 10.26 5.55 3.83
C SER A 132 11.09 5.84 2.60
N GLU A 133 10.60 5.39 1.44
CA GLU A 133 11.20 5.65 0.14
C GLU A 133 10.15 6.19 -0.81
N THR A 134 10.60 6.86 -1.87
CA THR A 134 9.72 7.37 -2.92
C THR A 134 9.80 6.48 -4.15
N VAL A 135 8.67 5.92 -4.54
CA VAL A 135 8.49 5.15 -5.77
C VAL A 135 7.92 6.09 -6.84
N GLN A 136 8.59 6.20 -7.97
CA GLN A 136 8.15 6.96 -9.12
C GLN A 136 7.17 6.13 -9.94
N THR A 137 5.97 6.68 -10.15
CA THR A 137 4.91 6.05 -10.96
C THR A 137 4.46 7.00 -12.06
N THR A 138 3.71 6.49 -13.03
CA THR A 138 3.12 7.29 -14.12
C THR A 138 2.16 8.37 -13.61
N ALA A 139 1.51 8.13 -12.46
CA ALA A 139 0.61 9.08 -11.81
C ALA A 139 1.32 10.01 -10.79
N GLY A 140 2.66 9.92 -10.71
CA GLY A 140 3.50 10.73 -9.83
C GLY A 140 4.17 9.94 -8.69
N PRO A 141 4.94 10.61 -7.83
CA PRO A 141 5.66 9.95 -6.74
C PRO A 141 4.71 9.41 -5.65
N VAL A 142 4.92 8.16 -5.24
CA VAL A 142 4.23 7.51 -4.12
C VAL A 142 5.23 7.13 -3.05
N THR A 143 4.94 7.53 -1.81
CA THR A 143 5.74 7.11 -0.65
C THR A 143 5.36 5.68 -0.23
N VAL A 144 6.36 4.82 -0.18
CA VAL A 144 6.30 3.51 0.49
C VAL A 144 7.02 3.59 1.83
N TYR A 145 6.62 2.75 2.78
CA TYR A 145 7.06 2.78 4.16
C TYR A 145 7.63 1.44 4.56
N PHE A 146 8.65 1.44 5.41
CA PHE A 146 9.25 0.23 5.96
C PHE A 146 9.16 0.27 7.47
N LEU A 147 8.87 -0.89 8.06
CA LEU A 147 8.87 -1.06 9.51
C LEU A 147 10.31 -0.88 10.04
N TYR A 148 11.28 -1.41 9.31
CA TYR A 148 12.71 -1.25 9.60
C TYR A 148 13.44 -0.88 8.33
N LYS A 149 14.53 -0.11 8.44
CA LYS A 149 15.37 0.20 7.29
C LYS A 149 16.00 -1.10 6.78
N GLU A 150 15.65 -1.49 5.56
CA GLU A 150 16.22 -2.68 4.92
C GLU A 150 17.68 -2.43 4.53
N GLN A 151 18.52 -3.45 4.68
CA GLN A 151 19.88 -3.42 4.15
C GLN A 151 19.85 -3.75 2.66
N GLU A 152 20.62 -3.01 1.86
CA GLU A 152 20.75 -3.32 0.44
C GLU A 152 21.40 -4.69 0.25
N GLY A 153 20.75 -5.55 -0.53
CA GLY A 153 21.25 -6.91 -0.81
C GLY A 153 20.88 -7.98 0.24
N ALA A 154 20.08 -7.64 1.25
CA ALA A 154 19.56 -8.62 2.22
C ALA A 154 18.84 -9.77 1.50
N GLN A 155 19.20 -11.01 1.84
CA GLN A 155 18.63 -12.21 1.22
C GLN A 155 17.28 -12.62 1.83
N TYR A 156 16.94 -12.08 3.01
CA TYR A 156 15.75 -12.37 3.81
C TYR A 156 15.34 -11.17 4.66
#